data_AF-A0AA51C9T9-F1
#
_entry.id   AF-A0AA51C9T9-F1
#
_cell.length_a   1.000
_cell.length_b   1.000
_cell.length_c   1.000
_cell.angle_alpha   90.00
_cell.angle_beta   90.00
_cell.angle_gamma   90.00
#
_symmetry.space_group_name_H-M   'P 1'
#
loop_
_entity.id
_entity.type
_entity.pdbx_description
1 polymer ?
#
loop_
_entity_poly.entity_id
_entity_poly.type
_entity_poly.pdbx_seq_one_letter_code
_entity_poly.pdbx_strand_id
1 'polypeptide(L)'
;MEQKILEIAQRTNAVLKQYMAIQNELFKPSLRKMIRLPGIYKPIDYSGNCQKLEEIISELECIKTSIRDISPDNKTEDGNFLILQRAYITGMLKAVVCVKEIAEKLYQRSTGHKDYTQKDYKEDIEVFKKAELEFLEIGLKLNEMIYKK
;
A
#
# COMPACT_ATOMS: atom_id res chain seq x y z
N MET A 1 -1.57 10.09 25.54
CA MET A 1 -0.65 10.05 24.38
C MET A 1 -0.61 8.63 23.83
N GLU A 2 -0.34 7.63 24.67
CA GLU A 2 -0.38 6.20 24.35
C GLU A 2 -1.62 5.73 23.57
N GLN A 3 -2.83 6.12 23.98
CA GLN A 3 -4.07 5.72 23.29
C GLN A 3 -4.11 6.20 21.82
N LYS A 4 -3.63 7.41 21.53
CA LYS A 4 -3.56 7.95 20.16
C LYS A 4 -2.49 7.24 19.33
N ILE A 5 -1.36 6.88 19.95
CA ILE A 5 -0.29 6.12 19.29
C ILE A 5 -0.79 4.72 18.90
N LEU A 6 -1.47 4.05 19.84
CA LEU A 6 -2.07 2.74 19.59
C LEU A 6 -3.11 2.80 18.46
N GLU A 7 -3.99 3.80 18.47
CA GLU A 7 -4.97 4.02 17.42
C GLU A 7 -4.31 4.19 16.04
N ILE A 8 -3.26 5.02 15.95
CA ILE A 8 -2.48 5.24 14.72
C ILE A 8 -1.87 3.93 14.21
N ALA A 9 -1.27 3.14 15.10
CA ALA A 9 -0.67 1.86 14.75
C ALA A 9 -1.72 0.85 14.26
N GLN A 10 -2.87 0.76 14.94
CA GLN A 10 -3.98 -0.12 14.55
C GLN A 10 -4.57 0.26 13.20
N ARG A 11 -4.83 1.55 12.98
CA ARG A 11 -5.31 2.08 11.69
C ARG A 11 -4.31 1.76 10.57
N THR A 12 -3.03 2.05 10.78
CA THR A 12 -1.98 1.75 9.78
C THR A 12 -1.94 0.25 9.45
N ASN A 13 -2.01 -0.63 10.44
CA ASN A 13 -2.03 -2.08 10.23
C ASN A 13 -3.29 -2.55 9.47
N ALA A 14 -4.45 -1.96 9.75
CA ALA A 14 -5.67 -2.26 9.02
C ALA A 14 -5.54 -1.87 7.54
N VAL A 15 -4.97 -0.70 7.26
CA VAL A 15 -4.68 -0.25 5.88
C VAL A 15 -3.67 -1.18 5.19
N LEU A 16 -2.60 -1.59 5.88
CA LEU A 16 -1.61 -2.53 5.34
C LEU A 16 -2.25 -3.84 4.90
N LYS A 17 -3.14 -4.41 5.71
CA LYS A 17 -3.84 -5.66 5.37
C LYS A 17 -4.71 -5.51 4.12
N GLN A 18 -5.43 -4.38 4.00
CA GLN A 18 -6.25 -4.10 2.82
C GLN A 18 -5.38 -3.95 1.57
N TYR A 19 -4.29 -3.18 1.68
CA TYR A 19 -3.33 -3.00 0.61
C TYR A 19 -2.73 -4.34 0.13
N MET A 20 -2.27 -5.18 1.06
CA MET A 20 -1.74 -6.52 0.74
C MET A 20 -2.80 -7.41 0.06
N ALA A 21 -4.07 -7.31 0.44
CA ALA A 21 -5.14 -8.06 -0.20
C ALA A 21 -5.30 -7.65 -1.68
N ILE A 22 -5.25 -6.35 -1.97
CA ILE A 22 -5.32 -5.82 -3.34
C ILE A 22 -4.10 -6.24 -4.17
N GLN A 23 -2.89 -6.12 -3.61
CA GLN A 23 -1.67 -6.60 -4.29
C GLN A 23 -1.72 -8.09 -4.60
N ASN A 24 -2.20 -8.91 -3.66
CA ASN A 24 -2.40 -10.34 -3.89
C ASN A 24 -3.44 -10.58 -5.01
N GLU A 25 -4.48 -9.75 -5.10
CA GLU A 25 -5.48 -9.87 -6.15
C GLU A 25 -4.93 -9.50 -7.54
N LEU A 26 -4.15 -8.42 -7.62
CA LEU A 26 -3.61 -7.87 -8.86
C LEU A 26 -2.40 -8.65 -9.41
N PHE A 27 -1.47 -9.03 -8.53
CA PHE A 27 -0.15 -9.53 -8.95
C PHE A 27 0.07 -11.02 -8.69
N LYS A 28 -0.68 -11.66 -7.78
CA LYS A 28 -0.41 -13.05 -7.45
C LYS A 28 -0.86 -13.98 -8.58
N PRO A 29 0.01 -14.86 -9.12
CA PRO A 29 -0.33 -15.72 -10.27
C PRO A 29 -1.31 -16.86 -9.97
N SER A 30 -1.87 -16.96 -8.77
CA SER A 30 -2.47 -18.20 -8.27
C SER A 30 -3.90 -18.43 -8.78
N LEU A 31 -4.08 -19.60 -9.41
CA LEU A 31 -5.33 -20.28 -9.80
C LEU A 31 -6.10 -19.73 -11.01
N ARG A 32 -6.15 -18.43 -11.28
CA ARG A 32 -6.96 -17.90 -12.41
C ARG A 32 -6.41 -18.24 -13.81
N LYS A 33 -5.10 -18.40 -13.95
CA LYS A 33 -4.48 -18.87 -15.21
C LYS A 33 -4.51 -20.40 -15.34
N MET A 34 -4.56 -21.12 -14.23
CA MET A 34 -4.43 -22.58 -14.19
C MET A 34 -5.78 -23.30 -14.31
N ILE A 35 -6.89 -22.66 -13.92
CA ILE A 35 -8.22 -23.25 -13.99
C ILE A 35 -9.11 -22.41 -14.92
N ARG A 36 -8.93 -22.59 -16.23
CA ARG A 36 -9.93 -22.18 -17.24
C ARG A 36 -11.06 -23.23 -17.27
N LEU A 37 -11.73 -23.44 -16.13
CA LEU A 37 -12.98 -24.21 -16.12
C LEU A 37 -14.09 -23.30 -16.69
N PRO A 38 -14.86 -23.76 -17.69
CA PRO A 38 -16.06 -23.06 -18.13
C PRO A 38 -16.95 -22.77 -16.91
N GLY A 39 -17.22 -21.48 -16.63
CA GLY A 39 -18.08 -21.04 -15.52
C GLY A 39 -17.39 -20.59 -14.22
N ILE A 40 -16.06 -20.68 -14.07
CA ILE A 40 -15.34 -20.30 -12.82
C ILE A 40 -14.33 -19.15 -13.03
N TYR A 41 -14.18 -18.63 -14.26
CA TYR A 41 -13.32 -17.47 -14.52
C TYR A 41 -13.90 -16.20 -13.88
N LYS A 42 -13.27 -15.72 -12.81
CA LYS A 42 -13.57 -14.40 -12.23
C LYS A 42 -12.58 -13.36 -12.77
N PRO A 43 -13.02 -12.43 -13.64
CA PRO A 43 -12.15 -11.34 -14.10
C PRO A 43 -11.64 -10.53 -12.90
N ILE A 44 -10.47 -9.92 -13.07
CA ILE A 44 -9.94 -8.99 -12.06
C ILE A 44 -10.86 -7.77 -12.07
N ASP A 45 -11.38 -7.40 -10.90
CA ASP A 45 -12.17 -6.19 -10.74
C ASP A 45 -11.23 -5.00 -10.58
N TYR A 46 -10.69 -4.51 -11.70
CA TYR A 46 -9.77 -3.38 -11.67
C TYR A 46 -10.45 -2.11 -11.15
N SER A 47 -11.71 -1.87 -11.53
CA SER A 47 -12.45 -0.67 -11.08
C SER A 47 -12.66 -0.68 -9.57
N GLY A 48 -13.11 -1.79 -9.01
CA GLY A 48 -13.26 -1.94 -7.56
C GLY A 48 -11.92 -1.87 -6.81
N ASN A 49 -10.84 -2.38 -7.41
CA ASN A 49 -9.50 -2.24 -6.82
C ASN A 49 -8.98 -0.81 -6.87
N CYS A 50 -9.19 -0.06 -7.95
CA CYS A 50 -8.83 1.36 -8.02
C CYS A 50 -9.58 2.18 -6.96
N GLN A 51 -10.87 1.93 -6.77
CA GLN A 51 -11.65 2.61 -5.71
C GLN A 51 -11.09 2.32 -4.32
N LYS A 52 -10.82 1.04 -3.99
CA LYS A 52 -10.23 0.67 -2.70
C LYS A 52 -8.84 1.29 -2.50
N LEU A 53 -8.04 1.40 -3.56
CA LEU A 53 -6.73 2.06 -3.49
C LEU A 53 -6.86 3.56 -3.22
N GLU A 54 -7.89 4.22 -3.77
CA GLU A 54 -8.20 5.62 -3.47
C GLU A 54 -8.64 5.83 -2.00
N GLU A 55 -9.46 4.91 -1.48
CA GLU A 55 -9.86 4.88 -0.06
C GLU A 55 -8.63 4.70 0.85
N ILE A 56 -7.72 3.79 0.49
CA ILE A 56 -6.45 3.58 1.19
C ILE A 56 -5.59 4.85 1.16
N ILE A 57 -5.45 5.50 0.00
CA ILE A 57 -4.69 6.76 -0.14
C ILE A 57 -5.24 7.83 0.81
N SER A 58 -6.57 8.00 0.82
CA SER A 58 -7.25 8.97 1.66
C SER A 58 -7.03 8.69 3.15
N GLU A 59 -7.12 7.42 3.56
CA GLU A 59 -6.89 7.03 4.95
C GLU A 59 -5.42 7.21 5.37
N LEU A 60 -4.45 6.87 4.51
CA LEU A 60 -3.04 7.11 4.78
C LEU A 60 -2.74 8.60 4.97
N GLU A 61 -3.33 9.47 4.14
CA GLU A 61 -3.20 10.93 4.30
C GLU A 61 -3.85 11.44 5.59
N CYS A 62 -4.99 10.86 6.00
CA CYS A 62 -5.64 11.15 7.27
C CYS A 62 -4.74 10.77 8.46
N ILE A 63 -4.15 9.58 8.45
CA ILE A 63 -3.24 9.12 9.51
C ILE A 63 -1.98 9.99 9.53
N LYS A 64 -1.39 10.30 8.36
CA LYS A 64 -0.21 11.18 8.22
C LYS A 64 -0.48 12.56 8.82
N THR A 65 -1.66 13.11 8.58
CA THR A 65 -2.12 14.38 9.14
C THR A 65 -2.32 14.28 10.65
N SER A 66 -2.94 13.21 11.13
CA SER A 66 -3.13 12.95 12.56
C SER A 66 -1.80 12.92 13.33
N ILE A 67 -0.75 12.30 12.76
CA ILE A 67 0.59 12.32 13.35
C ILE A 67 1.19 13.73 13.36
N ARG A 68 1.02 14.49 12.27
CA ARG A 68 1.49 15.88 12.19
C ARG A 68 0.85 16.75 13.26
N ASP A 69 -0.45 16.60 13.49
CA ASP A 69 -1.21 17.41 14.45
C ASP A 69 -0.87 17.06 15.91
N ILE A 70 -0.33 15.87 16.17
CA ILE A 70 0.26 15.51 17.47
C ILE A 70 1.58 16.28 17.71
N SER A 71 2.28 16.70 16.65
CA SER A 71 3.57 17.39 16.72
C SER A 71 4.60 16.63 17.59
N PRO A 72 4.99 15.40 17.20
CA PRO A 72 5.83 14.52 18.02
C PRO A 72 7.19 15.14 18.37
N ASP A 73 7.60 14.98 19.64
CA ASP A 73 8.91 15.41 20.15
C ASP A 73 9.99 14.35 19.88
N ASN A 74 10.98 14.70 19.07
CA ASN A 74 12.11 13.81 18.71
C ASN A 74 13.03 13.45 19.88
N LYS A 75 12.85 14.06 21.05
CA LYS A 75 13.60 13.71 22.28
C LYS A 75 12.96 12.57 23.07
N THR A 76 11.72 12.20 22.74
CA THR A 76 10.98 11.12 23.42
C THR A 76 10.95 9.87 22.57
N GLU A 77 10.84 8.71 23.21
CA GLU A 77 10.69 7.43 22.49
C GLU A 77 9.40 7.41 21.65
N ASP A 78 8.28 7.82 22.25
CA ASP A 78 6.97 7.93 21.59
C ASP A 78 7.01 8.89 20.39
N GLY A 79 7.69 10.02 20.51
CA GLY A 79 7.83 10.96 19.40
C GLY A 79 8.71 10.42 18.28
N ASN A 80 9.81 9.73 18.61
CA ASN A 80 10.63 9.04 17.61
C ASN A 80 9.85 7.93 16.89
N PHE A 81 9.04 7.16 17.63
CA PHE A 81 8.14 6.16 17.04
C PHE A 81 7.15 6.81 16.06
N LEU A 82 6.48 7.89 16.45
CA LEU A 82 5.53 8.60 15.58
C LEU A 82 6.20 9.22 14.35
N ILE A 83 7.41 9.77 14.48
CA ILE A 83 8.18 10.28 13.34
C ILE A 83 8.48 9.17 12.34
N LEU A 84 8.92 8.01 12.83
CA LEU A 84 9.21 6.85 12.00
C LEU A 84 7.94 6.26 11.37
N GLN A 85 6.83 6.21 12.13
CA GLN A 85 5.51 5.81 11.65
C GLN A 85 5.03 6.71 10.51
N ARG A 86 5.25 8.03 10.61
CA ARG A 86 4.92 8.99 9.54
C ARG A 86 5.76 8.74 8.29
N ALA A 87 7.04 8.42 8.44
CA ALA A 87 7.91 8.06 7.33
C ALA A 87 7.45 6.76 6.66
N TYR A 88 7.07 5.75 7.45
CA TYR A 88 6.49 4.49 6.98
C TYR A 88 5.22 4.73 6.15
N ILE A 89 4.27 5.51 6.69
CA ILE A 89 3.02 5.87 5.99
C ILE A 89 3.30 6.61 4.69
N THR A 90 4.29 7.52 4.69
CA THR A 90 4.67 8.28 3.48
C THR A 90 5.23 7.34 2.41
N GLY A 91 6.07 6.37 2.78
CA GLY A 91 6.57 5.38 1.82
C GLY A 91 5.46 4.45 1.32
N MET A 92 4.58 4.00 2.21
CA MET A 92 3.44 3.16 1.86
C MET A 92 2.50 3.89 0.89
N LEU A 93 2.23 5.18 1.11
CA LEU A 93 1.42 6.01 0.23
C LEU A 93 1.97 6.02 -1.20
N LYS A 94 3.29 6.21 -1.37
CA LYS A 94 3.94 6.16 -2.69
C LYS A 94 3.71 4.81 -3.36
N ALA A 95 3.89 3.71 -2.63
CA ALA A 95 3.70 2.37 -3.17
C ALA A 95 2.24 2.13 -3.60
N VAL A 96 1.26 2.55 -2.77
CA VAL A 96 -0.17 2.47 -3.10
C VAL A 96 -0.51 3.25 -4.37
N VAL A 97 0.03 4.47 -4.52
CA VAL A 97 -0.15 5.29 -5.74
C VAL A 97 0.39 4.54 -6.97
N CYS A 98 1.59 3.97 -6.91
CA CYS A 98 2.12 3.16 -8.01
C CYS A 98 1.20 1.98 -8.35
N VAL A 99 0.68 1.25 -7.35
CA VAL A 99 -0.24 0.12 -7.58
C VAL A 99 -1.55 0.59 -8.22
N LYS A 100 -2.07 1.75 -7.81
CA LYS A 100 -3.27 2.35 -8.40
C LYS A 100 -3.06 2.72 -9.86
N GLU A 101 -1.96 3.39 -10.20
CA GLU A 101 -1.61 3.74 -11.57
C GLU A 101 -1.47 2.50 -12.46
N ILE A 102 -0.82 1.45 -11.96
CA ILE A 102 -0.73 0.16 -12.66
C ILE A 102 -2.12 -0.44 -12.87
N ALA A 103 -2.97 -0.45 -11.84
CA ALA A 103 -4.33 -0.98 -11.93
C ALA A 103 -5.19 -0.21 -12.95
N GLU A 104 -5.09 1.12 -13.01
CA GLU A 104 -5.77 1.97 -13.98
C GLU A 104 -5.30 1.69 -15.42
N LYS A 105 -3.98 1.62 -15.64
CA LYS A 105 -3.40 1.29 -16.96
C LYS A 105 -3.81 -0.12 -17.42
N LEU A 106 -3.83 -1.09 -16.50
CA LEU A 106 -4.32 -2.45 -16.78
C LEU A 106 -5.82 -2.47 -17.09
N TYR A 107 -6.62 -1.65 -16.39
CA TYR A 107 -8.04 -1.50 -16.67
C TYR A 107 -8.28 -0.95 -18.07
N GLN A 108 -7.62 0.15 -18.44
CA GLN A 108 -7.70 0.75 -19.78
C GLN A 108 -7.32 -0.27 -20.87
N ARG A 109 -6.29 -1.07 -20.61
CA ARG A 109 -5.90 -2.16 -21.51
C ARG A 109 -6.97 -3.24 -21.64
N SER A 110 -7.60 -3.61 -20.54
CA SER A 110 -8.69 -4.60 -20.54
C SER A 110 -9.94 -4.13 -21.29
N THR A 111 -10.16 -2.80 -21.39
CA THR A 111 -11.28 -2.19 -22.11
C THR A 111 -10.98 -1.83 -23.56
N GLY A 112 -9.79 -2.15 -24.08
CA GLY A 112 -9.45 -2.05 -25.50
C GLY A 112 -8.39 -1.02 -25.87
N HIS A 113 -7.88 -0.23 -24.92
CA HIS A 113 -6.76 0.69 -25.15
C HIS A 113 -5.45 -0.10 -25.29
N LYS A 114 -4.59 0.23 -26.26
CA LYS A 114 -3.38 -0.58 -26.55
C LYS A 114 -2.07 0.10 -26.14
N ASP A 115 -2.13 1.26 -25.50
CA ASP A 115 -0.97 2.09 -25.21
C ASP A 115 -0.08 1.51 -24.10
N TYR A 116 -0.65 0.70 -23.20
CA TYR A 116 0.11 0.11 -22.10
C TYR A 116 0.80 -1.20 -22.50
N THR A 117 2.07 -1.09 -22.88
CA THR A 117 2.87 -2.21 -23.36
C THR A 117 3.40 -3.10 -22.23
N GLN A 118 3.95 -4.26 -22.58
CA GLN A 118 4.65 -5.10 -21.59
C GLN A 118 5.92 -4.42 -21.05
N LYS A 119 6.55 -3.54 -21.84
CA LYS A 119 7.72 -2.79 -21.42
C LYS A 119 7.33 -1.79 -20.32
N ASP A 120 6.29 -1.00 -20.56
CA ASP A 120 5.77 -0.03 -19.60
C ASP A 120 5.35 -0.72 -18.29
N TYR A 121 4.69 -1.87 -18.39
CA TYR A 121 4.35 -2.67 -17.21
C TYR A 121 5.58 -3.10 -16.40
N LYS A 122 6.66 -3.53 -17.05
CA LYS A 122 7.89 -3.90 -16.33
C LYS A 122 8.51 -2.69 -15.64
N GLU A 123 8.57 -1.55 -16.32
CA GLU A 123 9.11 -0.31 -15.77
C GLU A 123 8.31 0.15 -14.56
N ASP A 124 6.98 0.20 -14.65
CA ASP A 124 6.10 0.55 -13.53
C ASP A 124 6.27 -0.41 -12.34
N ILE A 125 6.40 -1.72 -12.59
CA ILE A 125 6.62 -2.72 -11.54
C ILE A 125 7.95 -2.50 -10.81
N GLU A 126 9.01 -2.12 -11.50
CA GLU A 126 10.30 -1.82 -10.85
C GLU A 126 10.22 -0.54 -10.00
N VAL A 127 9.51 0.49 -10.48
CA VAL A 127 9.23 1.70 -9.67
C VAL A 127 8.44 1.33 -8.42
N PHE A 128 7.39 0.53 -8.56
CA PHE A 128 6.58 0.04 -7.45
C PHE A 128 7.42 -0.75 -6.44
N LYS A 129 8.23 -1.73 -6.87
CA LYS A 129 9.09 -2.52 -5.99
C LYS A 129 10.07 -1.67 -5.19
N LYS A 130 10.62 -0.64 -5.82
CA LYS A 130 11.52 0.31 -5.14
C LYS A 130 10.78 1.07 -4.05
N ALA A 131 9.60 1.62 -4.37
CA ALA A 131 8.76 2.30 -3.38
C ALA A 131 8.33 1.36 -2.25
N GLU A 132 8.04 0.11 -2.56
CA GLU A 132 7.69 -0.92 -1.57
C GLU A 132 8.84 -1.23 -0.62
N LEU A 133 10.04 -1.44 -1.16
CA LEU A 133 11.23 -1.71 -0.37
C LEU A 133 11.52 -0.56 0.63
N GLU A 134 11.42 0.69 0.17
CA GLU A 134 11.67 1.88 1.01
C GLU A 134 10.82 1.87 2.29
N PHE A 135 9.52 1.56 2.19
CA PHE A 135 8.65 1.58 3.38
C PHE A 135 8.79 0.30 4.22
N LEU A 136 9.10 -0.85 3.61
CA LEU A 136 9.34 -2.09 4.36
C LEU A 136 10.59 -1.97 5.24
N GLU A 137 11.66 -1.33 4.76
CA GLU A 137 12.86 -1.06 5.56
C GLU A 137 12.55 -0.18 6.79
N ILE A 138 11.65 0.79 6.65
CA ILE A 138 11.17 1.60 7.78
C ILE A 138 10.33 0.74 8.73
N GLY A 139 9.48 -0.15 8.20
CA GLY A 139 8.69 -1.10 8.98
C GLY A 139 9.55 -2.03 9.83
N LEU A 140 10.71 -2.47 9.31
CA LEU A 140 11.67 -3.23 10.10
C LEU A 140 12.20 -2.43 11.28
N LYS A 141 12.56 -1.16 11.08
CA LYS A 141 13.00 -0.27 12.17
C LYS A 141 11.90 -0.07 13.22
N LEU A 142 10.64 0.08 12.80
CA LEU A 142 9.49 0.15 13.73
C LEU A 142 9.36 -1.13 14.55
N ASN A 143 9.49 -2.30 13.92
CA ASN A 143 9.45 -3.58 14.62
C ASN A 143 10.60 -3.69 15.64
N GLU A 144 11.80 -3.24 15.30
CA GLU A 144 12.91 -3.23 16.25
C GLU A 144 12.60 -2.37 17.49
N MET A 145 11.96 -1.22 17.34
CA MET A 145 11.54 -0.38 18.47
C MET A 145 10.49 -1.06 19.36
N ILE A 146 9.64 -1.92 18.79
CA ILE A 146 8.57 -2.62 19.52
C ILE A 146 9.11 -3.88 20.22
N TYR A 147 9.96 -4.65 19.54
CA TYR A 147 10.36 -6.00 19.97
C TYR A 147 11.75 -6.10 20.59
N LYS A 148 12.59 -5.05 20.53
CA LYS A 148 13.86 -4.99 21.29
C LYS A 148 13.72 -4.28 22.64
N LYS A 149 12.49 -4.09 23.14
CA LYS A 149 12.20 -3.67 24.51
C LYS A 149 12.31 -4.85 25.48
#